data_AF-A0A4Q6DNK3-F1
#
_entry.id   AF-A0A4Q6DNK3-F1
#
_cell.length_a   1.000
_cell.length_b   1.000
_cell.length_c   1.000
_cell.angle_alpha   90.00
_cell.angle_beta   90.00
_cell.angle_gamma   90.00
#
_symmetry.space_group_name_H-M   'P 1'
#
loop_
_entity.id
_entity.type
_entity.pdbx_description
1 polymer ?
#
loop_
_entity_poly.entity_id
_entity_poly.type
_entity_poly.pdbx_seq_one_letter_code
_entity_poly.pdbx_strand_id
1 'polypeptide(L)'
;MSLLDQVEAALDTIRPYLEADGGNVSIEEITPEGVVRLKLLGSCGSCPMSIMTLKAGIEQAIKRSVPEITAIEAINLTDIDDPNAVLPENLR
;
A
#
# COMPACT_ATOMS: atom_id res chain seq x y z
N MET A 1 -14.51 15.90 -7.04
CA MET A 1 -13.79 14.66 -6.69
C MET A 1 -12.80 15.02 -5.61
N SER A 2 -12.79 14.26 -4.51
CA SER A 2 -11.76 14.39 -3.49
C SER A 2 -10.49 13.67 -3.95
N LEU A 3 -9.36 13.99 -3.31
CA LEU A 3 -8.09 13.32 -3.58
C LEU A 3 -8.17 11.81 -3.24
N LEU A 4 -8.96 11.47 -2.23
CA LEU A 4 -9.25 10.09 -1.85
C LEU A 4 -9.96 9.33 -2.98
N ASP A 5 -11.01 9.91 -3.57
CA ASP A 5 -11.74 9.28 -4.69
C ASP A 5 -10.82 8.99 -5.89
N GLN A 6 -9.87 9.90 -6.16
CA GLN A 6 -8.93 9.73 -7.28
C GLN A 6 -7.91 8.63 -7.01
N VAL A 7 -7.37 8.57 -5.79
CA VAL A 7 -6.44 7.51 -5.39
C VAL A 7 -7.17 6.17 -5.37
N GLU A 8 -8.41 6.13 -4.88
CA GLU A 8 -9.22 4.92 -4.85
C GLU A 8 -9.53 4.40 -6.26
N ALA A 9 -9.91 5.29 -7.19
CA ALA A 9 -10.08 4.93 -8.59
C ALA A 9 -8.78 4.41 -9.22
N ALA A 10 -7.63 4.98 -8.88
CA ALA A 10 -6.33 4.50 -9.34
C ALA A 10 -6.04 3.08 -8.80
N LEU A 11 -6.34 2.84 -7.52
CA LEU A 11 -6.20 1.54 -6.89
C LEU A 11 -7.12 0.50 -7.52
N ASP A 12 -8.36 0.84 -7.84
CA ASP A 12 -9.32 -0.07 -8.49
C ASP A 12 -8.80 -0.62 -9.83
N THR A 13 -7.96 0.13 -10.55
CA THR A 13 -7.33 -0.38 -11.78
C THR A 13 -6.29 -1.47 -11.54
N ILE A 14 -5.66 -1.49 -10.36
CA ILE A 14 -4.62 -2.46 -9.99
C ILE A 14 -5.11 -3.57 -9.06
N ARG A 15 -6.22 -3.35 -8.33
CA ARG A 15 -6.87 -4.36 -7.48
C ARG A 15 -7.02 -5.74 -8.14
N PRO A 16 -7.52 -5.88 -9.39
CA PRO A 16 -7.65 -7.21 -9.99
C PRO A 16 -6.31 -7.94 -10.16
N TYR A 17 -5.21 -7.20 -10.36
CA TYR A 17 -3.87 -7.79 -10.41
C TYR A 17 -3.36 -8.18 -9.02
N LEU A 18 -3.62 -7.33 -8.02
CA LEU A 18 -3.27 -7.62 -6.63
C LEU A 18 -4.02 -8.85 -6.11
N GLU A 19 -5.31 -8.94 -6.42
CA GLU A 19 -6.19 -10.05 -6.02
C GLU A 19 -5.80 -11.36 -6.73
N ALA A 20 -5.34 -11.28 -7.99
CA ALA A 20 -4.79 -12.44 -8.70
C ALA A 20 -3.53 -13.01 -8.02
N ASP A 21 -2.71 -12.13 -7.42
CA ASP A 21 -1.55 -12.49 -6.58
C ASP A 21 -1.96 -12.87 -5.13
N GLY A 22 -3.26 -12.88 -4.81
CA GLY A 22 -3.78 -13.20 -3.48
C GLY A 22 -3.61 -12.08 -2.45
N GLY A 23 -3.43 -10.85 -2.90
CA GLY A 23 -3.29 -9.67 -2.06
C GLY A 23 -4.30 -8.57 -2.37
N ASN A 24 -4.29 -7.50 -1.58
CA ASN A 24 -5.11 -6.31 -1.82
C ASN A 24 -4.51 -5.12 -1.07
N VAL A 25 -5.10 -3.94 -1.21
CA VAL A 25 -4.73 -2.73 -0.48
C VAL A 25 -5.95 -1.94 -0.03
N SER A 26 -5.81 -1.22 1.08
CA SER A 26 -6.82 -0.30 1.60
C SER A 26 -6.19 1.04 1.92
N ILE A 27 -6.84 2.16 1.58
CA ILE A 27 -6.38 3.49 1.96
C ILE A 27 -6.79 3.74 3.40
N GLU A 28 -5.85 4.24 4.22
CA GLU A 28 -6.12 4.63 5.61
C GLU A 28 -6.25 6.15 5.72
N GLU A 29 -5.29 6.89 5.16
CA GLU A 29 -5.31 8.35 5.14
C GLU A 29 -4.44 8.92 4.02
N ILE A 30 -4.68 10.19 3.69
CA ILE A 30 -3.80 10.97 2.80
C ILE A 30 -3.32 12.17 3.61
N THR A 31 -2.01 12.29 3.79
CA THR A 31 -1.41 13.40 4.53
C THR A 31 -1.51 14.70 3.72
N PRO A 32 -1.50 15.87 4.37
CA PRO A 32 -1.48 17.17 3.67
C PRO A 32 -0.22 17.39 2.80
N GLU A 33 0.82 16.58 2.99
CA GLU A 33 2.06 16.59 2.20
C GLU A 33 1.93 15.76 0.90
N GLY A 34 0.76 15.16 0.66
CA GLY A 34 0.49 14.31 -0.49
C GLY A 34 1.05 12.89 -0.33
N VAL A 35 1.13 12.38 0.91
CA VAL A 35 1.54 10.99 1.18
C VAL A 35 0.32 10.13 1.44
N VAL A 36 0.13 9.07 0.66
CA VAL A 36 -0.96 8.11 0.88
C VAL A 36 -0.49 7.05 1.86
N ARG A 37 -1.12 6.99 3.03
CA ARG A 37 -0.97 5.87 3.96
C ARG A 37 -1.98 4.80 3.61
N LEU A 38 -1.49 3.59 3.37
CA LEU A 38 -2.31 2.44 3.00
C LEU A 38 -1.92 1.20 3.79
N LYS A 39 -2.84 0.25 3.84
CA LYS A 39 -2.65 -1.05 4.46
C LYS A 39 -2.60 -2.11 3.38
N LEU A 40 -1.52 -2.89 3.33
CA LEU A 40 -1.44 -4.07 2.48
C LEU A 40 -2.26 -5.20 3.10
N LEU A 41 -3.07 -5.88 2.30
CA LEU A 41 -3.93 -6.99 2.72
C LEU A 41 -3.53 -8.28 1.99
N GLY A 42 -3.85 -9.43 2.59
CA GLY A 42 -3.60 -10.74 2.00
C GLY A 42 -2.12 -11.12 1.92
N SER A 43 -1.76 -11.89 0.90
CA SER A 43 -0.41 -12.43 0.71
C SER A 43 0.66 -11.36 0.49
N CYS A 44 0.26 -10.12 0.13
CA CYS A 44 1.18 -8.99 -0.05
C CYS A 44 2.02 -8.65 1.20
N GLY A 45 1.58 -9.03 2.40
CA GLY A 45 2.32 -8.79 3.64
C GLY A 45 3.35 -9.86 4.01
N SER A 46 3.48 -10.94 3.23
CA SER A 46 4.19 -12.16 3.69
C SER A 46 5.52 -12.44 3.00
N CYS A 47 5.85 -11.73 1.91
CA CYS A 47 7.08 -11.97 1.14
C CYS A 47 8.01 -10.75 1.17
N PRO A 48 9.05 -10.73 2.04
CA PRO A 48 9.85 -9.53 2.33
C PRO A 48 10.56 -8.94 1.11
N MET A 49 10.94 -9.79 0.14
CA MET A 49 11.65 -9.34 -1.06
C MET A 49 10.71 -8.69 -2.09
N SER A 50 9.43 -9.10 -2.12
CA SER A 50 8.43 -8.59 -3.07
C SER A 50 7.73 -7.33 -2.58
N ILE A 51 7.85 -6.98 -1.30
CA ILE A 51 7.18 -5.82 -0.69
C ILE A 51 7.71 -4.50 -1.26
N MET A 52 9.03 -4.33 -1.38
CA MET A 52 9.62 -3.09 -1.91
C MET A 52 9.20 -2.86 -3.37
N THR A 53 9.23 -3.90 -4.20
CA THR A 53 8.80 -3.84 -5.61
C THR A 53 7.30 -3.64 -5.75
N LEU A 54 6.50 -4.29 -4.89
CA LEU A 54 5.05 -4.10 -4.86
C LEU A 54 4.67 -2.67 -4.49
N LYS A 55 5.26 -2.12 -3.41
CA LYS A 55 5.09 -0.72 -3.01
C LYS A 55 5.45 0.21 -4.16
N ALA A 56 6.60 0.00 -4.80
CA ALA A 56 7.00 0.80 -5.95
C ALA A 56 5.97 0.70 -7.11
N GLY A 57 5.43 -0.48 -7.38
CA GLY A 57 4.38 -0.67 -8.40
C GLY A 57 3.10 0.10 -8.10
N ILE A 58 2.61 0.01 -6.86
CA ILE A 58 1.41 0.73 -6.40
C ILE A 58 1.64 2.25 -6.46
N GLU A 59 2.80 2.71 -5.98
CA GLU A 59 3.16 4.12 -5.99
C GLU A 59 3.18 4.69 -7.42
N GLN A 60 3.76 3.95 -8.36
CA GLN A 60 3.79 4.34 -9.77
C GLN A 60 2.39 4.36 -10.40
N ALA A 61 1.52 3.41 -10.06
CA ALA A 61 0.14 3.38 -10.55
C ALA A 61 -0.68 4.58 -10.04
N ILE A 62 -0.56 4.89 -8.75
CA ILE A 62 -1.21 6.04 -8.13
C ILE A 62 -0.66 7.34 -8.74
N LYS A 63 0.65 7.53 -8.80
CA LYS A 63 1.28 8.74 -9.37
C LYS A 63 0.91 9.00 -10.83
N ARG A 64 0.70 7.94 -11.62
CA ARG A 64 0.23 8.07 -13.01
C ARG A 64 -1.19 8.63 -13.10
N SER A 65 -2.05 8.29 -12.16
CA SER A 65 -3.45 8.72 -12.13
C SER A 65 -3.64 10.03 -11.35
N VAL A 66 -2.84 10.21 -10.29
CA VAL A 66 -2.91 11.31 -9.33
C VAL A 66 -1.49 11.84 -9.10
N PRO A 67 -1.00 12.76 -9.96
CA PRO A 67 0.34 13.32 -9.83
C PRO A 67 0.51 14.22 -8.58
N GLU A 68 -0.57 14.56 -7.89
CA GLU A 68 -0.55 15.28 -6.60
C GLU A 68 0.01 14.42 -5.45
N ILE A 69 0.05 13.09 -5.62
CA ILE A 69 0.64 12.18 -4.62
C ILE A 69 2.16 12.16 -4.76
N THR A 70 2.85 12.58 -3.70
CA THR A 70 4.30 12.64 -3.62
C THR A 70 4.90 11.28 -3.24
N ALA A 71 4.23 10.52 -2.36
CA ALA A 71 4.72 9.24 -1.87
C ALA A 71 3.58 8.35 -1.37
N ILE A 72 3.89 7.06 -1.16
CA ILE A 72 3.03 6.15 -0.40
C ILE A 72 3.78 5.54 0.77
N GLU A 73 3.05 5.26 1.84
CA GLU A 73 3.54 4.62 3.05
C GLU A 73 2.60 3.49 3.41
N ALA A 74 3.15 2.31 3.70
CA ALA A 74 2.34 1.17 4.08
C ALA A 74 2.49 0.92 5.58
N ILE A 75 1.39 1.10 6.32
CA ILE A 75 1.40 1.18 7.79
C ILE A 75 1.56 -0.16 8.50
N ASN A 76 1.46 -1.27 7.76
CA ASN A 76 1.56 -2.63 8.28
C ASN A 76 2.73 -3.41 7.65
N LEU A 77 3.72 -2.70 7.10
CA LEU A 77 4.96 -3.32 6.70
C LEU A 77 5.81 -3.59 7.93
N THR A 78 6.09 -4.86 8.17
CA THR A 78 7.12 -5.29 9.10
C THR A 78 8.33 -5.71 8.29
N ASP A 79 9.37 -4.89 8.24
CA ASP A 79 10.71 -5.38 7.93
C ASP A 79 11.15 -6.35 9.06
N ILE A 80 11.98 -7.34 8.74
CA ILE A 80 12.54 -8.29 9.74
C ILE A 80 13.34 -7.56 10.83
N ASP A 81 13.84 -6.35 10.52
CA ASP A 81 14.64 -5.51 11.40
C ASP A 81 13.87 -4.28 11.95
N ASP A 82 12.56 -4.17 11.74
CA ASP A 82 11.77 -3.03 12.24
C ASP A 82 11.46 -3.17 13.75
N PRO A 83 11.90 -2.24 14.62
CA PRO A 83 11.70 -2.35 16.08
C PRO A 83 10.25 -2.11 16.54
N ASN A 84 9.37 -1.64 15.64
CA ASN A 84 7.93 -1.51 15.85
C ASN A 84 7.13 -2.60 15.12
N ALA A 85 7.81 -3.58 14.50
CA ALA A 85 7.15 -4.71 13.88
C ALA A 85 6.34 -5.50 14.91
N VAL A 86 5.03 -5.56 14.73
CA VAL A 86 4.19 -6.53 15.45
C VAL A 86 4.40 -7.88 14.76
N LEU A 87 5.38 -8.64 15.26
CA LEU A 87 5.64 -10.01 14.81
C LEU A 87 4.34 -10.83 14.91
N PRO A 88 4.07 -11.74 13.95
CA PRO A 88 2.87 -12.59 13.98
C PRO A 88 2.76 -13.47 15.24
N GLU A 89 3.83 -13.59 16.03
CA GLU A 89 3.85 -14.22 17.35
C GLU A 89 3.00 -13.48 18.41
N ASN A 90 2.61 -12.23 18.13
CA ASN A 90 1.76 -11.40 18.99
C ASN A 90 0.28 -11.37 18.53
N LEU A 91 -0.07 -12.14 17.49
CA LEU A 91 -1.44 -12.30 17.03
C LEU A 91 -2.10 -13.48 17.78
N ARG A 92 -2.42 -13.28 19.06
CA ARG A 92 -3.22 -14.20 19.87
C ARG A 92 -4.46 -13.53 20.43
#